data_AF-A0AAW9BRV5-F1
#
_entry.id   AF-A0AAW9BRV5-F1
#
_cell.length_a   1.000
_cell.length_b   1.000
_cell.length_c   1.000
_cell.angle_alpha   90.00
_cell.angle_beta   90.00
_cell.angle_gamma   90.00
#
_symmetry.space_group_name_H-M   'P 1'
#
loop_
_entity.id
_entity.type
_entity.pdbx_description
1 polymer ?
#
loop_
_entity_poly.entity_id
_entity_poly.type
_entity_poly.pdbx_seq_one_letter_code
_entity_poly.pdbx_strand_id
1 'polypeptide(L)' 'MNALNDQLKTLRLSHAVKALEQQQEQLSTYAELDFEERLSLLLESEILNRNQTKIQRLKR' A
#
# COMPACT_ATOMS: atom_id res chain seq x y z
N MET A 1 17.69 -5.27 -1.39
CA MET A 1 16.59 -4.45 -0.83
C MET A 1 16.15 -3.51 -1.93
N ASN A 2 14.86 -3.47 -2.26
CA ASN A 2 14.35 -2.71 -3.40
C ASN A 2 14.35 -1.21 -3.04
N ALA A 3 15.04 -0.35 -3.80
CA ALA A 3 15.19 1.07 -3.47
C ALA A 3 13.84 1.79 -3.28
N LEU A 4 12.81 1.35 -4.02
CA LEU A 4 11.44 1.80 -3.86
C LEU A 4 10.86 1.47 -2.48
N ASN A 5 11.10 0.27 -1.94
CA ASN A 5 10.63 -0.10 -0.60
C ASN A 5 11.28 0.76 0.48
N ASP A 6 12.55 1.14 0.31
CA ASP A 6 13.24 2.01 1.27
C ASP A 6 12.73 3.46 1.21
N GLN A 7 12.40 3.96 0.01
CA GLN A 7 11.72 5.24 -0.17
C GLN A 7 10.33 5.24 0.49
N LEU A 8 9.52 4.19 0.25
CA LEU A 8 8.19 4.07 0.85
C LEU A 8 8.26 3.96 2.38
N LYS A 9 9.25 3.25 2.93
CA LYS A 9 9.51 3.18 4.37
C LYS A 9 9.91 4.54 4.94
N THR A 10 10.77 5.29 4.25
CA THR A 10 11.17 6.65 4.62
C THR A 10 9.95 7.58 4.73
N LEU A 11 9.01 7.45 3.80
CA LEU A 11 7.74 8.18 3.79
C LEU A 11 6.70 7.64 4.79
N ARG A 12 7.04 6.59 5.56
CA ARG A 12 6.15 5.91 6.51
C ARG A 12 4.88 5.34 5.85
N LEU A 13 4.98 4.92 4.59
CA LEU A 13 3.89 4.31 3.83
C LEU A 13 3.93 2.77 3.98
N SER A 14 3.89 2.30 5.22
CA SER A 14 4.14 0.90 5.56
C SER A 14 3.09 -0.05 4.99
N HIS A 15 1.85 0.39 4.77
CA HIS A 15 0.80 -0.43 4.15
C HIS A 15 0.91 -0.40 2.63
N ALA A 16 1.33 0.72 2.04
CA ALA A 16 1.65 0.78 0.62
C ALA A 16 2.80 -0.18 0.24
N VAL A 17 3.82 -0.34 1.09
CA VAL A 17 4.89 -1.35 0.90
C VAL A 17 4.30 -2.75 0.81
N LYS A 18 3.42 -3.12 1.76
CA LYS A 18 2.79 -4.44 1.77
C LYS A 18 1.90 -4.66 0.55
N ALA A 19 1.13 -3.66 0.16
CA ALA A 19 0.29 -3.74 -1.04
C ALA A 19 1.14 -3.86 -2.31
N LEU A 20 2.31 -3.20 -2.36
CA LEU A 20 3.25 -3.31 -3.47
C LEU A 20 3.85 -4.71 -3.56
N GLU A 21 4.24 -5.30 -2.43
CA GLU A 21 4.71 -6.68 -2.36
C GLU A 21 3.61 -7.66 -2.86
N GLN A 22 2.36 -7.46 -2.46
CA GLN A 22 1.22 -8.26 -2.95
C GLN A 22 0.99 -8.12 -4.46
N GLN A 23 1.07 -6.89 -4.99
CA GLN A 23 0.97 -6.69 -6.45
C GLN A 23 2.10 -7.37 -7.21
N GLN A 24 3.30 -7.43 -6.63
CA GLN A 24 4.45 -8.13 -7.22
C GLN A 24 4.32 -9.64 -7.16
N GLU A 25 3.72 -10.19 -6.09
CA GLU A 25 3.44 -11.62 -5.97
C GLU A 25 2.33 -12.08 -6.93
N GLN A 26 1.38 -11.21 -7.25
CA GLN A 26 0.20 -11.53 -8.08
C GLN A 26 0.09 -10.64 -9.32
N LEU A 27 1.16 -10.54 -10.11
CA LEU A 27 1.22 -9.68 -11.30
C LEU A 27 0.04 -9.86 -12.27
N SER A 28 -0.44 -11.10 -12.45
CA SER A 28 -1.58 -11.40 -13.33
C SER A 28 -2.89 -10.75 -12.87
N THR A 29 -3.10 -10.61 -11.56
CA THR A 29 -4.30 -10.00 -10.97
C THR A 29 -4.41 -8.52 -11.30
N TYR A 30 -3.27 -7.85 -11.49
CA TYR A 30 -3.18 -6.41 -11.73
C TYR A 30 -2.73 -6.08 -13.16
N ALA A 31 -2.71 -7.06 -14.07
CA ALA A 31 -2.16 -6.92 -15.41
C ALA A 31 -3.01 -6.01 -16.32
N GLU A 32 -4.32 -5.92 -16.07
CA GLU A 32 -5.24 -5.06 -16.81
C GLU A 32 -5.26 -3.62 -16.30
N LEU A 33 -4.65 -3.36 -15.13
CA LEU A 33 -4.62 -2.04 -14.52
C LEU A 33 -3.45 -1.22 -15.03
N ASP A 34 -3.71 0.04 -15.32
CA ASP A 34 -2.64 0.98 -15.62
C ASP A 34 -1.83 1.36 -14.37
N PHE A 35 -0.80 2.16 -14.57
CA PHE A 35 0.06 2.59 -13.47
C PHE A 35 -0.70 3.41 -12.42
N GLU A 36 -1.61 4.29 -12.82
CA GLU A 36 -2.34 5.17 -11.92
C GLU A 36 -3.37 4.39 -11.10
N GLU A 37 -4.02 3.40 -11.69
CA GLU A 37 -4.93 2.47 -11.02
C GLU A 37 -4.18 1.62 -9.99
N ARG A 38 -3.02 1.07 -10.38
CA ARG A 38 -2.18 0.30 -9.47
C ARG A 38 -1.66 1.15 -8.31
N LEU A 39 -1.23 2.38 -8.59
CA LEU A 39 -0.80 3.33 -7.56
C LEU A 39 -1.96 3.72 -6.64
N SER A 40 -3.15 3.94 -7.20
CA SER A 40 -4.36 4.26 -6.44
C SER A 40 -4.71 3.15 -5.44
N LEU A 41 -4.60 1.88 -5.84
CA LEU A 41 -4.80 0.74 -4.92
C LEU A 41 -3.78 0.72 -3.78
N LEU A 42 -2.51 1.03 -4.06
CA LEU A 42 -1.48 1.14 -3.01
C LEU A 42 -1.82 2.23 -2.00
N LEU A 43 -2.23 3.41 -2.48
CA LEU A 43 -2.56 4.56 -1.63
C LEU A 43 -3.86 4.34 -0.86
N GLU A 44 -4.87 3.72 -1.48
CA GLU A 44 -6.13 3.36 -0.83
C GLU A 44 -5.89 2.40 0.33
N SER A 45 -5.02 1.40 0.15
CA SER A 45 -4.62 0.49 1.22
C SER A 45 -4.01 1.25 2.42
N GLU A 46 -3.19 2.26 2.16
CA GLU A 46 -2.56 3.07 3.22
C GLU A 46 -3.57 3.94 3.95
N ILE A 47 -4.44 4.63 3.21
CA ILE A 47 -5.48 5.49 3.78
C ILE A 47 -6.44 4.67 4.65
N LEU A 48 -6.92 3.54 4.14
CA LEU A 48 -7.83 2.64 4.83
C LEU A 48 -7.24 2.17 6.16
N ASN A 49 -6.00 1.69 6.14
CA ASN A 49 -5.34 1.19 7.35
C ASN A 49 -5.06 2.29 8.39
N ARG A 50 -4.72 3.51 7.95
CA ARG A 50 -4.59 4.67 8.85
C ARG A 50 -5.93 5.01 9.52
N ASN A 51 -7.01 5.01 8.75
CA ASN A 51 -8.35 5.26 9.26
C ASN A 51 -8.78 4.18 10.25
N GLN A 52 -8.55 2.90 9.93
CA GLN A 52 -8.80 1.79 10.85
C GLN A 52 -7.99 1.92 12.13
N THR A 53 -6.68 2.23 12.04
CA THR A 53 -5.82 2.44 13.21
C THR A 53 -6.33 3.59 14.09
N LYS A 54 -6.79 4.69 13.48
CA LYS A 54 -7.40 5.82 14.19
C LYS A 54 -8.67 5.39 14.93
N ILE A 55 -9.56 4.65 14.26
CA ILE A 55 -10.78 4.11 14.87
C ILE A 55 -10.46 3.17 16.03
N GLN A 56 -9.50 2.25 15.86
CA GLN A 56 -9.11 1.30 16.91
C GLN A 56 -8.51 1.99 18.13
N ARG A 57 -7.80 3.11 17.93
CA ARG A 57 -7.30 3.93 19.04
C ARG A 57 -8.42 4.66 19.79
N LEU A 58 -9.52 5.01 19.13
CA LEU A 58 -10.68 5.66 19.77
C LEU A 58 -11.59 4.68 20.50
N LYS A 59 -11.55 3.39 20.13
CA LYS A 59 -12.32 2.31 20.79
C LYS A 59 -11.63 1.75 22.04
N ARG A 60 -10.38 2.10 22.29
CA ARG A 60 -9.60 1.73 23.47
C ARG A 60 -9.73 2.80 24.54
#